data_AF-A0A3D3G1X5-F1
#
_entry.id   AF-A0A3D3G1X5-F1
#
_cell.length_a   1.000
_cell.length_b   1.000
_cell.length_c   1.000
_cell.angle_alpha   90.00
_cell.angle_beta   90.00
_cell.angle_gamma   90.00
#
_symmetry.space_group_name_H-M   'P 1'
#
loop_
_entity.id
_entity.type
_entity.pdbx_description
1 polymer ?
#
loop_
_entity_poly.entity_id
_entity_poly.type
_entity_poly.pdbx_seq_one_letter_code
_entity_poly.pdbx_strand_id
1 'polypeptide(L)' 'MSNNTTVSGPIEIKDKSVERVAFDLMEKIASLESRRDSNVFANPNPREYYLKLYNQCHTVVNNEGINVNDVLEKD' A
#
# COMPACT_ATOMS: atom_id res chain seq x y z
N MET A 1 12.98 -5.66 25.99
CA MET A 1 12.63 -6.92 25.30
C MET A 1 12.65 -6.64 23.81
N SER A 2 13.64 -7.18 23.09
CA SER A 2 13.74 -7.01 21.64
C SER A 2 13.19 -8.28 20.99
N ASN A 3 12.02 -8.17 20.38
CA ASN A 3 11.44 -9.28 19.62
C ASN A 3 12.27 -9.45 18.35
N ASN A 4 13.15 -10.44 18.35
CA ASN A 4 13.94 -10.79 17.18
C ASN A 4 13.06 -11.62 16.25
N THR A 5 12.54 -11.02 15.18
CA THR A 5 11.74 -11.73 14.17
C THR A 5 12.69 -12.49 13.24
N THR A 6 12.92 -13.76 13.54
CA THR A 6 13.65 -14.67 12.63
C THR A 6 12.73 -15.03 11.46
N VAL A 7 13.05 -14.51 10.27
CA VAL A 7 12.40 -14.91 9.02
C VAL A 7 13.03 -16.24 8.57
N SER A 8 12.39 -17.34 8.91
CA SER A 8 12.87 -18.70 8.62
C SER A 8 12.32 -19.17 7.26
N GLY A 9 13.03 -18.86 6.18
CA GLY A 9 12.71 -19.33 4.82
C GLY A 9 13.20 -18.36 3.73
N PRO A 10 13.35 -18.79 2.47
CA PRO A 10 13.55 -17.85 1.38
C PRO A 10 12.37 -16.86 1.37
N ILE A 11 12.67 -15.57 1.33
CA ILE A 11 11.65 -14.51 1.27
C ILE A 11 10.96 -14.64 -0.10
N GLU A 12 9.81 -15.32 -0.12
CA GLU A 12 8.94 -15.35 -1.28
C GLU A 12 8.22 -14.00 -1.39
N ILE A 13 8.78 -13.10 -2.20
CA ILE A 13 8.08 -11.89 -2.62
C ILE A 13 7.00 -12.36 -3.61
N LYS A 14 5.78 -12.51 -3.11
CA LYS A 14 4.62 -12.77 -3.98
C LYS A 14 4.32 -11.49 -4.76
N ASP A 15 4.81 -11.40 -5.99
CA ASP A 15 4.61 -10.22 -6.86
C ASP A 15 3.13 -9.88 -7.13
N LYS A 16 2.20 -10.80 -6.83
CA LYS A 16 0.74 -10.61 -6.94
C LYS A 16 0.02 -10.62 -5.59
N SER A 17 0.70 -10.26 -4.50
CA SER A 17 0.08 -10.24 -3.18
C SER A 17 -0.85 -9.03 -3.00
N VAL A 18 -1.83 -9.16 -2.10
CA VAL A 18 -2.73 -8.06 -1.71
C VAL A 18 -1.93 -6.85 -1.22
N GLU A 19 -0.84 -7.10 -0.50
CA GLU A 19 0.07 -6.08 0.01
C GLU A 19 0.76 -5.31 -1.13
N ARG A 20 1.17 -6.00 -2.20
CA ARG A 20 1.80 -5.34 -3.35
C ARG A 20 0.81 -4.43 -4.07
N VAL A 21 -0.41 -4.91 -4.31
CA VAL A 21 -1.46 -4.10 -4.95
C VAL A 21 -1.88 -2.92 -4.09
N ALA A 22 -2.00 -3.13 -2.78
CA ALA A 22 -2.31 -2.06 -1.83
C ALA A 22 -1.21 -0.99 -1.81
N PHE A 23 0.05 -1.39 -1.88
CA PHE A 23 1.18 -0.48 -1.98
C PHE A 23 1.16 0.32 -3.29
N ASP A 24 0.98 -0.35 -4.43
CA ASP A 24 0.92 0.31 -5.74
C ASP A 24 -0.26 1.30 -5.83
N LEU A 25 -1.41 0.94 -5.25
CA LEU A 25 -2.58 1.84 -5.15
C LEU A 25 -2.28 3.07 -4.29
N MET A 26 -1.62 2.87 -3.14
CA MET A 26 -1.20 3.96 -2.25
C MET A 26 -0.27 4.93 -2.97
N GLU A 27 0.74 4.44 -3.71
CA GLU A 27 1.66 5.30 -4.48
C GLU A 27 0.92 6.10 -5.56
N LYS A 28 -0.01 5.48 -6.28
CA LYS A 28 -0.83 6.16 -7.29
C LYS A 28 -1.67 7.29 -6.67
N ILE A 29 -2.32 7.05 -5.53
CA ILE A 29 -3.14 8.06 -4.83
C ILE A 29 -2.26 9.20 -4.32
N ALA A 30 -1.18 8.90 -3.60
CA ALA A 30 -0.28 9.91 -3.06
C ALA A 30 0.33 10.78 -4.18
N SER A 31 0.68 10.19 -5.32
CA SER A 31 1.15 10.92 -6.49
C SER A 31 0.07 11.85 -7.06
N LEU A 32 -1.20 11.43 -7.11
CA LEU A 32 -2.29 12.29 -7.58
C LEU A 32 -2.58 13.44 -6.62
N GLU A 33 -2.57 13.18 -5.32
CA GLU A 33 -2.77 14.20 -4.29
C GLU A 33 -1.64 15.23 -4.30
N SER A 34 -0.39 14.76 -4.45
CA SER A 34 0.80 15.64 -4.60
C SER A 34 0.68 16.65 -5.73
N ARG A 35 0.06 16.25 -6.84
CA ARG A 35 -0.09 17.07 -8.04
C ARG A 35 -1.25 18.05 -7.92
N ARG A 36 -2.27 17.72 -7.13
CA ARG A 36 -3.49 18.52 -6.97
C ARG A 36 -3.35 19.60 -5.92
N ASP A 37 -2.63 19.33 -4.84
CA ASP A 37 -2.46 20.29 -3.75
C ASP A 37 -1.09 20.11 -3.10
N SER A 38 -0.19 21.07 -3.37
CA SER A 38 1.17 21.09 -2.83
C SER A 38 1.19 21.18 -1.29
N ASN A 39 0.08 21.55 -0.65
CA ASN A 39 -0.05 21.61 0.80
C ASN A 39 -0.42 20.27 1.46
N VAL A 40 -0.75 19.21 0.70
CA VAL A 40 -1.05 17.88 1.30
C VAL A 40 0.18 17.29 1.99
N PHE A 41 1.38 17.61 1.51
CA PHE A 41 2.65 17.31 2.19
C PHE A 41 3.03 18.28 3.31
N ALA A 42 2.29 19.39 3.47
CA ALA A 42 2.41 20.22 4.66
C ALA A 42 1.75 19.55 5.88
N ASN A 43 1.22 18.34 5.75
CA ASN A 43 0.83 17.51 6.87
C ASN A 43 2.01 17.38 7.84
N PRO A 44 1.83 17.71 9.14
CA PRO A 44 2.92 17.74 10.11
C PRO A 44 3.57 16.37 10.37
N ASN A 45 2.97 15.28 9.87
CA ASN A 45 3.49 13.92 10.00
C ASN A 45 3.27 13.07 8.73
N PRO A 46 4.17 13.15 7.72
CA PRO A 46 4.03 12.40 6.48
C PRO A 46 4.03 10.88 6.69
N ARG A 47 4.75 10.36 7.70
CA ARG A 47 4.77 8.93 8.02
C ARG A 47 3.37 8.43 8.38
N GLU A 48 2.66 9.16 9.24
CA GLU A 48 1.32 8.78 9.67
C GLU A 48 0.31 8.83 8.52
N TYR A 49 0.43 9.82 7.64
CA TYR A 49 -0.36 9.91 6.41
C TYR A 49 -0.22 8.64 5.55
N TYR A 50 1.02 8.25 5.21
CA TYR A 50 1.25 7.06 4.38
C TYR A 50 0.80 5.77 5.05
N LEU A 51 1.00 5.62 6.36
CA LEU A 51 0.52 4.44 7.10
C LEU A 51 -1.01 4.34 7.09
N LYS A 52 -1.72 5.46 7.26
CA LYS A 52 -3.18 5.50 7.16
C LYS A 52 -3.66 5.19 5.74
N LEU A 53 -3.04 5.80 4.74
CA LEU A 53 -3.39 5.59 3.33
C LEU A 53 -3.16 4.13 2.91
N TYR A 54 -2.03 3.54 3.31
CA TYR A 54 -1.77 2.12 3.08
C TYR A 54 -2.85 1.23 3.70
N ASN A 55 -3.24 1.47 4.94
CA ASN A 55 -4.31 0.70 5.59
C ASN A 55 -5.64 0.81 4.84
N GLN A 56 -5.99 2.01 4.35
CA GLN A 56 -7.18 2.20 3.51
C GLN A 56 -7.09 1.41 2.20
N CYS A 57 -5.95 1.49 1.51
CA CYS A 57 -5.72 0.75 0.26
C CYS A 57 -5.78 -0.76 0.50
N HIS A 58 -5.17 -1.23 1.59
CA HIS A 58 -5.18 -2.64 1.97
C HIS A 58 -6.60 -3.13 2.26
N THR A 59 -7.44 -2.36 2.96
CA THR A 59 -8.85 -2.71 3.17
C THR A 59 -9.62 -2.78 1.85
N VAL A 60 -9.37 -1.87 0.91
CA VAL A 60 -10.04 -1.85 -0.40
C VAL A 60 -9.66 -3.07 -1.23
N VAL A 61 -8.36 -3.36 -1.36
CA VAL A 61 -7.84 -4.49 -2.14
C VAL A 61 -8.25 -5.84 -1.52
N ASN A 62 -8.32 -5.91 -0.19
CA ASN A 62 -8.71 -7.13 0.52
C ASN A 62 -10.23 -7.35 0.59
N ASN A 63 -11.04 -6.45 0.02
CA ASN A 63 -12.49 -6.59 0.02
C ASN A 63 -12.92 -7.60 -1.06
N GLU A 64 -13.68 -8.63 -0.67
CA GLU A 64 -14.07 -9.77 -1.54
C GLU A 64 -14.85 -9.37 -2.81
N GLY A 65 -15.36 -8.14 -2.87
CA GLY A 65 -16.02 -7.59 -4.05
C GLY A 65 -15.07 -7.12 -5.17
N ILE A 66 -13.76 -7.06 -4.93
CA ILE A 66 -12.75 -6.67 -5.92
C ILE A 66 -11.84 -7.86 -6.18
N ASN A 67 -11.97 -8.46 -7.37
CA ASN A 67 -11.03 -9.50 -7.80
C ASN A 67 -9.71 -8.83 -8.20
N VAL A 68 -8.76 -8.88 -7.27
CA VAL A 68 -7.42 -8.30 -7.42
C VAL A 68 -6.70 -8.84 -8.67
N ASN A 69 -6.96 -10.09 -9.06
CA ASN A 69 -6.35 -10.68 -10.26
C ASN A 69 -6.81 -9.96 -11.54
N ASP A 70 -8.06 -9.50 -11.60
CA ASP A 70 -8.59 -8.78 -12.77
C ASP A 70 -7.99 -7.37 -12.91
N VAL A 71 -7.47 -6.82 -11.81
CA VAL A 71 -6.76 -5.53 -11.78
C VAL A 71 -5.31 -5.71 -12.22
N LEU A 72 -4.68 -6.82 -11.84
CA LEU A 72 -3.26 -7.10 -12.10
C LEU A 72 -2.94 -7.63 -13.51
N GLU A 73 -3.92 -8.16 -14.25
CA GLU A 73 -3.71 -8.70 -15.61
C GLU A 73 -3.78 -7.64 -16.73
N LYS A 74 -3.96 -6.37 -16.38
CA LYS A 74 -4.12 -5.27 -17.36
C LYS A 74 -2.89 -4.40 -17.58
N ASP A 75 -1.78 -4.65 -16.89
CA ASP A 75 -0.50 -3.94 -17.07
C ASP A 75 0.49 -4.75 -17.94
#